data_AF-A0A8J7PTD3-F1
#
_entry.id   AF-A0A8J7PTD3-F1
#
_cell.length_a   1.000
_cell.length_b   1.000
_cell.length_c   1.000
_cell.angle_alpha   90.00
_cell.angle_beta   90.00
_cell.angle_gamma   90.00
#
_symmetry.space_group_name_H-M   'P 1'
#
loop_
_entity.id
_entity.type
_entity.pdbx_description
1 polymer ?
#
loop_
_entity_poly.entity_id
_entity_poly.type
_entity_poly.pdbx_seq_one_letter_code
_entity_poly.pdbx_strand_id
1 'polypeptide(L)'
;MTELTTLQAAPIFVGGAGRSGTTLLRVILDAHPSIACGPELKVTPLVCRMWQDFQYGYFPTLQHHHLTQDDLAEAFRNLLISLLEKDRLFTGKPRIAEKSPNNIFFFPHLHRLFADSPLVHVIRDGRDVVCSLLTMNWRDSSTGQPIDCTRDARGAATYWVQAVKAGRAAAQQQPSLAQRYFELRYEDLISIPETALRSLFAFLGETWEPQVLSYYKQRRDLAGESSADQVSRPINSEALARWRTDLKEADKDVVKEIAGPLLQELGYVSDQNW
;
A
#
# COMPACT_ATOMS: atom_id res chain seq x y z
N MET A 1 15.15 -27.88 13.95
CA MET A 1 13.84 -27.24 13.73
C MET A 1 13.93 -25.86 14.34
N THR A 2 14.03 -24.81 13.52
CA THR A 2 13.80 -23.44 13.98
C THR A 2 12.37 -23.39 14.50
N GLU A 3 12.16 -22.99 15.76
CA GLU A 3 10.82 -22.72 16.27
C GLU A 3 10.13 -21.76 15.30
N LEU A 4 8.98 -22.17 14.77
CA LEU A 4 8.14 -21.30 13.95
C LEU A 4 7.78 -20.11 14.82
N THR A 5 8.27 -18.93 14.42
CA THR A 5 8.10 -17.70 15.16
C THR A 5 6.62 -17.34 15.11
N THR A 6 5.91 -17.55 16.21
CA THR A 6 4.54 -17.09 16.35
C THR A 6 4.59 -15.57 16.49
N LEU A 7 3.95 -14.87 15.56
CA LEU A 7 3.89 -13.42 15.61
C LEU A 7 3.17 -12.97 16.89
N GLN A 8 3.76 -12.02 17.62
CA GLN A 8 3.15 -11.45 18.82
C GLN A 8 1.89 -10.63 18.51
N ALA A 9 1.79 -10.09 17.30
CA ALA A 9 0.63 -9.36 16.79
C ALA A 9 0.52 -9.54 15.26
N ALA A 10 -0.71 -9.45 14.73
CA ALA A 10 -0.93 -9.56 13.29
C ALA A 10 -0.21 -8.43 12.52
N PRO A 11 0.46 -8.72 11.38
CA PRO A 11 1.13 -7.72 10.57
C PRO A 11 0.16 -6.65 10.05
N ILE A 12 0.66 -5.46 9.81
CA ILE A 12 -0.09 -4.38 9.15
C ILE A 12 0.30 -4.38 7.67
N PHE A 13 -0.66 -4.46 6.75
CA PHE A 13 -0.38 -4.35 5.32
C PHE A 13 -0.86 -3.01 4.79
N VAL A 14 0.08 -2.24 4.23
CA VAL A 14 -0.21 -0.96 3.59
C VAL A 14 -0.19 -1.14 2.08
N GLY A 15 -1.22 -0.65 1.39
CA GLY A 15 -1.35 -0.68 -0.06
C GLY A 15 -1.99 0.60 -0.60
N GLY A 16 -1.95 0.75 -1.93
CA GLY A 16 -2.60 1.84 -2.66
C GLY A 16 -1.95 2.02 -4.02
N ALA A 17 -2.44 2.96 -4.83
CA ALA A 17 -1.71 3.32 -6.04
C ALA A 17 -0.32 3.87 -5.66
N GLY A 18 0.73 3.44 -6.37
CA GLY A 18 2.04 4.07 -6.28
C GLY A 18 1.91 5.59 -6.41
N ARG A 19 2.72 6.35 -5.66
CA ARG A 19 2.65 7.83 -5.55
C ARG A 19 1.47 8.42 -4.77
N SER A 20 0.68 7.59 -4.07
CA SER A 20 -0.40 8.06 -3.17
C SER A 20 0.05 8.45 -1.76
N GLY A 21 1.36 8.42 -1.46
CA GLY A 21 1.86 8.71 -0.11
C GLY A 21 2.04 7.49 0.79
N THR A 22 2.01 6.27 0.25
CA THR A 22 2.29 5.03 1.00
C THR A 22 3.68 5.04 1.67
N THR A 23 4.69 5.65 1.04
CA THR A 23 6.02 5.85 1.65
C THR A 23 6.00 6.89 2.77
N LEU A 24 5.15 7.91 2.73
CA LEU A 24 5.01 8.82 3.87
C LEU A 24 4.41 8.05 5.05
N LEU A 25 3.36 7.27 4.80
CA LEU A 25 2.76 6.45 5.85
C LEU A 25 3.75 5.43 6.44
N ARG A 26 4.55 4.75 5.62
CA ARG A 26 5.52 3.75 6.10
C ARG A 26 6.53 4.35 7.08
N VAL A 27 7.04 5.56 6.81
CA VAL A 27 8.03 6.19 7.71
C VAL A 27 7.38 6.72 8.99
N ILE A 28 6.09 7.06 8.95
CA ILE A 28 5.31 7.45 10.14
C ILE A 28 5.05 6.23 11.01
N LEU A 29 4.65 5.10 10.41
CA LEU A 29 4.49 3.83 11.12
C LEU A 29 5.81 3.39 11.75
N ASP A 30 6.92 3.45 10.99
CA ASP A 30 8.24 3.12 11.53
C ASP A 30 8.73 4.10 12.62
N ALA A 31 8.13 5.30 12.72
CA ALA A 31 8.45 6.19 13.83
C ALA A 31 7.76 5.79 15.15
N HIS A 32 6.75 4.92 15.09
CA HIS A 32 6.06 4.40 16.27
C HIS A 32 6.95 3.41 17.03
N PRO A 33 6.98 3.45 18.38
CA PRO A 33 7.85 2.57 19.17
C PRO A 33 7.47 1.09 19.05
N SER A 34 6.20 0.79 18.77
CA SER A 34 5.71 -0.59 18.65
C SER A 34 5.79 -1.19 17.25
N ILE A 35 6.05 -0.40 16.21
CA ILE A 35 5.87 -0.83 14.81
C ILE A 35 7.19 -0.74 14.04
N ALA A 36 7.66 -1.87 13.54
CA ALA A 36 8.75 -1.98 12.58
C ALA A 36 8.18 -1.88 11.17
N CYS A 37 8.55 -0.85 10.41
CA CYS A 37 8.25 -0.78 8.98
C CYS A 37 9.53 -0.49 8.20
N GLY A 38 10.09 -1.54 7.60
CA GLY A 38 11.26 -1.44 6.75
C GLY A 38 10.97 -0.70 5.42
N PRO A 39 11.99 -0.59 4.56
CA PRO A 39 11.82 -0.24 3.16
C PRO A 39 10.85 -1.19 2.45
N GLU A 40 10.45 -0.84 1.23
CA GLU A 40 9.56 -1.69 0.43
C GLU A 40 10.18 -3.06 0.13
N LEU A 41 9.58 -4.12 0.67
CA LEU A 41 10.08 -5.48 0.48
C LEU A 41 9.86 -5.97 -0.95
N LYS A 42 8.80 -5.52 -1.64
CA LYS A 42 8.37 -5.90 -3.00
C LYS A 42 8.02 -7.38 -3.21
N VAL A 43 8.41 -8.25 -2.28
CA VAL A 43 8.20 -9.71 -2.35
C VAL A 43 6.80 -10.11 -1.88
N THR A 44 6.13 -9.34 -1.00
CA THR A 44 4.77 -9.68 -0.53
C THR A 44 3.76 -9.86 -1.68
N PRO A 45 3.64 -8.91 -2.65
CA PRO A 45 2.77 -9.11 -3.81
C PRO A 45 3.18 -10.31 -4.67
N LEU A 46 4.49 -10.58 -4.80
CA LEU A 46 5.00 -11.72 -5.56
C LEU A 46 4.59 -13.05 -4.93
N VAL A 47 4.76 -13.19 -3.61
CA VAL A 47 4.38 -14.39 -2.87
C VAL A 47 2.87 -14.60 -2.90
N CYS A 48 2.07 -13.52 -2.80
CA CYS A 48 0.62 -13.62 -2.96
C CYS A 48 0.22 -14.08 -4.37
N ARG A 49 0.90 -13.61 -5.42
CA ARG A 49 0.69 -14.07 -6.79
C ARG A 49 1.07 -15.55 -6.97
N MET A 50 2.24 -15.96 -6.46
CA MET A 50 2.64 -17.37 -6.48
C MET A 50 1.61 -18.24 -5.76
N TRP A 51 1.10 -17.80 -4.61
CA TRP A 51 0.06 -18.54 -3.91
C TRP A 51 -1.23 -18.64 -4.73
N GLN A 52 -1.65 -17.54 -5.37
CA GLN A 52 -2.79 -17.53 -6.29
C GLN A 52 -2.60 -18.55 -7.42
N ASP A 53 -1.42 -18.61 -8.03
CA ASP A 53 -1.09 -19.59 -9.08
C ASP A 53 -1.18 -21.03 -8.56
N PHE A 54 -0.68 -21.30 -7.35
CA PHE A 54 -0.81 -22.62 -6.74
C PHE A 54 -2.28 -22.97 -6.43
N GLN A 55 -3.05 -22.02 -5.89
CA GLN A 55 -4.44 -22.22 -5.49
C GLN A 55 -5.37 -22.46 -6.69
N TYR A 56 -5.16 -21.77 -7.81
CA TYR A 56 -6.08 -21.84 -8.96
C TYR A 56 -5.51 -22.64 -10.16
N GLY A 57 -4.20 -22.70 -10.32
CA GLY A 57 -3.54 -23.38 -11.44
C GLY A 57 -3.08 -24.80 -11.13
N TYR A 58 -2.64 -25.07 -9.90
CA TYR A 58 -1.99 -26.34 -9.55
C TYR A 58 -2.72 -27.16 -8.48
N PHE A 59 -3.76 -26.60 -7.84
CA PHE A 59 -4.43 -27.27 -6.72
C PHE A 59 -4.95 -28.68 -7.03
N PRO A 60 -5.52 -29.00 -8.21
CA PRO A 60 -5.91 -30.37 -8.53
C PRO A 60 -4.75 -31.38 -8.42
N THR A 61 -3.55 -31.00 -8.87
CA THR A 61 -2.34 -31.82 -8.73
C THR A 61 -1.93 -31.96 -7.27
N LEU A 62 -1.92 -30.86 -6.51
CA LEU A 62 -1.55 -30.87 -5.09
C LEU A 62 -2.52 -31.74 -4.26
N GLN A 63 -3.80 -31.69 -4.59
CA GLN A 63 -4.85 -32.49 -3.97
C GLN A 63 -4.65 -34.00 -4.20
N HIS A 64 -4.12 -34.42 -5.36
CA HIS A 64 -3.72 -35.82 -5.59
C HIS A 64 -2.60 -36.29 -4.66
N HIS A 65 -1.81 -35.35 -4.12
CA HIS A 65 -0.80 -35.59 -3.10
C HIS A 65 -1.28 -35.27 -1.69
N HIS A 66 -2.61 -35.24 -1.47
CA HIS A 66 -3.27 -35.03 -0.18
C HIS A 66 -3.05 -33.66 0.46
N LEU A 67 -2.56 -32.67 -0.30
CA LEU A 67 -2.46 -31.29 0.18
C LEU A 67 -3.83 -30.60 0.13
N THR A 68 -4.21 -29.99 1.23
CA THR A 68 -5.41 -29.16 1.35
C THR A 68 -5.11 -27.69 1.03
N GLN A 69 -6.15 -26.88 0.89
CA GLN A 69 -5.97 -25.43 0.73
C GLN A 69 -5.40 -24.80 2.01
N ASP A 70 -5.68 -25.39 3.17
CA ASP A 70 -5.18 -24.91 4.45
C ASP A 70 -3.67 -25.20 4.58
N ASP A 71 -3.20 -26.38 4.16
CA ASP A 71 -1.76 -26.69 4.11
C ASP A 71 -1.00 -25.69 3.23
N LEU A 72 -1.60 -25.33 2.09
CA LEU A 72 -1.02 -24.35 1.18
C LEU A 72 -1.02 -22.94 1.79
N ALA A 73 -2.13 -22.53 2.40
CA ALA A 73 -2.22 -21.24 3.08
C ALA A 73 -1.21 -21.15 4.24
N GLU A 74 -1.03 -22.22 5.00
CA GLU A 74 -0.03 -22.30 6.08
C GLU A 74 1.40 -22.17 5.53
N ALA A 75 1.74 -22.91 4.46
CA ALA A 75 3.06 -22.85 3.86
C ALA A 75 3.42 -21.43 3.37
N PHE A 76 2.50 -20.76 2.67
CA PHE A 76 2.70 -19.41 2.16
C PHE A 76 2.66 -18.35 3.27
N ARG A 77 1.83 -18.53 4.31
CA ARG A 77 1.85 -17.71 5.52
C ARG A 77 3.21 -17.79 6.21
N ASN A 78 3.75 -19.01 6.41
CA ASN A 78 5.04 -19.22 7.05
C ASN A 78 6.20 -18.64 6.23
N LEU A 79 6.14 -18.73 4.90
CA LEU A 79 7.09 -18.07 4.01
C LEU A 79 7.08 -16.55 4.21
N LEU A 80 5.90 -15.91 4.17
CA LEU A 80 5.78 -14.47 4.38
C LEU A 80 6.26 -14.06 5.78
N ILE A 81 5.82 -14.74 6.84
CA ILE A 81 6.27 -14.46 8.21
C ILE A 81 7.80 -14.52 8.28
N SER A 82 8.42 -15.55 7.72
CA SER A 82 9.88 -15.73 7.77
C SER A 82 10.66 -14.59 7.10
N LEU A 83 10.08 -13.96 6.07
CA LEU A 83 10.65 -12.78 5.41
C LEU A 83 10.43 -11.51 6.23
N LEU A 84 9.21 -11.31 6.74
CA LEU A 84 8.79 -10.12 7.47
C LEU A 84 9.42 -10.01 8.87
N GLU A 85 9.63 -11.14 9.54
CA GLU A 85 10.13 -11.21 10.91
C GLU A 85 11.54 -10.63 11.07
N LYS A 86 12.30 -10.53 9.98
CA LYS A 86 13.66 -9.96 9.99
C LYS A 86 13.68 -8.50 10.41
N ASP A 87 12.72 -7.69 9.96
CA ASP A 87 12.63 -6.28 10.34
C ASP A 87 12.24 -6.13 11.82
N ARG A 88 11.36 -7.02 12.31
CA ARG A 88 10.98 -7.08 13.73
C ARG A 88 12.19 -7.38 14.61
N LEU A 89 12.95 -8.42 14.25
CA LEU A 89 14.14 -8.84 14.99
C LEU A 89 15.26 -7.79 14.93
N PHE A 90 15.43 -7.12 13.78
CA PHE A 90 16.44 -6.09 13.61
C PHE A 90 16.14 -4.83 14.44
N THR A 91 14.87 -4.42 14.49
CA THR A 91 14.45 -3.20 15.21
C THR A 91 14.12 -3.44 16.69
N GLY A 92 13.83 -4.69 17.08
CA GLY A 92 13.36 -5.07 18.41
C GLY A 92 11.91 -4.66 18.72
N LYS A 93 11.20 -4.08 17.76
CA LYS A 93 9.81 -3.64 17.95
C LYS A 93 8.84 -4.83 17.86
N PRO A 94 7.72 -4.83 18.59
CA PRO A 94 6.84 -6.00 18.70
C PRO A 94 5.99 -6.30 17.47
N ARG A 95 5.68 -5.33 16.62
CA ARG A 95 4.75 -5.50 15.49
C ARG A 95 5.38 -5.11 14.17
N ILE A 96 5.02 -5.86 13.12
CA ILE A 96 5.49 -5.60 11.75
C ILE A 96 4.43 -4.81 10.99
N ALA A 97 4.87 -3.84 10.20
CA ALA A 97 4.13 -3.30 9.08
C ALA A 97 4.91 -3.55 7.79
N GLU A 98 4.22 -4.00 6.75
CA GLU A 98 4.78 -4.13 5.41
C GLU A 98 4.02 -3.23 4.45
N LYS A 99 4.80 -2.38 3.76
CA LYS A 99 4.28 -1.46 2.74
C LYS A 99 4.89 -1.83 1.40
N SER A 100 4.02 -2.31 0.52
CA SER A 100 4.22 -2.33 -0.92
C SER A 100 2.94 -1.78 -1.56
N PRO A 101 2.99 -0.75 -2.43
CA PRO A 101 1.77 -0.17 -3.01
C PRO A 101 0.86 -1.23 -3.63
N ASN A 102 1.47 -2.19 -4.35
CA ASN A 102 0.77 -3.27 -5.03
C ASN A 102 0.10 -4.30 -4.09
N ASN A 103 0.32 -4.24 -2.77
CA ASN A 103 -0.45 -5.04 -1.82
C ASN A 103 -1.96 -4.83 -1.98
N ILE A 104 -2.39 -3.67 -2.46
CA ILE A 104 -3.80 -3.34 -2.68
C ILE A 104 -4.53 -4.34 -3.58
N PHE A 105 -3.83 -4.90 -4.58
CA PHE A 105 -4.39 -5.93 -5.48
C PHE A 105 -4.49 -7.31 -4.83
N PHE A 106 -3.83 -7.49 -3.68
CA PHE A 106 -3.74 -8.74 -2.95
C PHE A 106 -4.36 -8.66 -1.55
N PHE A 107 -5.07 -7.59 -1.19
CA PHE A 107 -5.80 -7.51 0.08
C PHE A 107 -6.70 -8.73 0.36
N PRO A 108 -7.48 -9.27 -0.60
CA PRO A 108 -8.21 -10.52 -0.41
C PRO A 108 -7.31 -11.72 -0.03
N HIS A 109 -6.13 -11.79 -0.65
CA HIS A 109 -5.17 -12.87 -0.41
C HIS A 109 -4.52 -12.71 0.97
N LEU A 110 -4.06 -11.50 1.28
CA LEU A 110 -3.48 -11.15 2.58
C LEU A 110 -4.47 -11.37 3.72
N HIS A 111 -5.75 -11.06 3.52
CA HIS A 111 -6.81 -11.35 4.51
C HIS A 111 -6.98 -12.87 4.73
N ARG A 112 -6.97 -13.68 3.67
CA ARG A 112 -7.05 -15.14 3.81
C ARG A 112 -5.79 -15.73 4.48
N LEU A 113 -4.61 -15.19 4.16
CA LEU A 113 -3.35 -15.56 4.79
C LEU A 113 -3.16 -14.97 6.18
N PHE A 114 -3.89 -13.94 6.58
CA PHE A 114 -3.75 -13.26 7.86
C PHE A 114 -5.06 -12.55 8.25
N ALA A 115 -6.06 -13.32 8.68
CA ALA A 115 -7.43 -12.83 8.93
C ALA A 115 -7.55 -11.67 9.94
N ASP A 116 -6.56 -11.51 10.82
CA ASP A 116 -6.53 -10.44 11.83
C ASP A 116 -5.65 -9.25 11.45
N SER A 117 -5.04 -9.26 10.25
CA SER A 117 -4.16 -8.17 9.82
C SER A 117 -4.95 -6.93 9.42
N PRO A 118 -4.60 -5.74 9.93
CA PRO A 118 -5.13 -4.50 9.38
C PRO A 118 -4.62 -4.26 7.96
N LEU A 119 -5.53 -3.87 7.08
CA LEU A 119 -5.30 -3.54 5.68
C LEU A 119 -5.54 -2.04 5.49
N VAL A 120 -4.46 -1.28 5.33
CA VAL A 120 -4.52 0.18 5.20
C VAL A 120 -4.40 0.56 3.73
N HIS A 121 -5.48 1.10 3.17
CA HIS A 121 -5.52 1.62 1.81
C HIS A 121 -5.27 3.12 1.80
N VAL A 122 -4.12 3.54 1.26
CA VAL A 122 -3.82 4.96 1.06
C VAL A 122 -4.41 5.42 -0.26
N ILE A 123 -5.30 6.40 -0.20
CA ILE A 123 -5.95 7.00 -1.35
C ILE A 123 -5.50 8.46 -1.45
N ARG A 124 -5.16 8.90 -2.66
CA ARG A 124 -4.84 10.29 -3.00
C ARG A 124 -5.62 10.70 -4.25
N ASP A 125 -5.81 11.99 -4.45
CA ASP A 125 -6.34 12.55 -5.69
C ASP A 125 -5.61 11.95 -6.90
N GLY A 126 -6.38 11.28 -7.76
CA GLY A 126 -5.86 10.60 -8.95
C GLY A 126 -5.12 11.51 -9.92
N ARG A 127 -5.46 12.80 -9.96
CA ARG A 127 -4.79 13.77 -10.82
C ARG A 127 -3.37 14.04 -10.34
N ASP A 128 -3.17 14.18 -9.04
CA ASP A 128 -1.84 14.34 -8.43
C ASP A 128 -1.02 13.04 -8.51
N VAL A 129 -1.67 11.88 -8.41
CA VAL A 129 -1.02 10.58 -8.62
C VAL A 129 -0.52 10.45 -10.05
N VAL A 130 -1.36 10.76 -11.05
CA VAL A 130 -0.98 10.74 -12.47
C VAL A 130 0.17 11.70 -12.72
N CYS A 131 0.04 12.96 -12.30
CA CYS A 131 1.11 13.95 -12.39
C CYS A 131 2.43 13.42 -11.81
N SER A 132 2.41 12.81 -10.63
CA SER A 132 3.62 12.25 -10.03
C SER A 132 4.16 11.04 -10.81
N LEU A 133 3.31 10.14 -11.31
CA LEU A 133 3.73 8.95 -12.05
C LEU A 133 4.42 9.29 -13.37
N LEU A 134 3.97 10.31 -14.08
CA LEU A 134 4.56 10.75 -15.35
C LEU A 134 5.98 11.31 -15.20
N THR A 135 6.40 11.65 -13.98
CA THR A 135 7.78 12.07 -13.70
C THR A 135 8.72 10.91 -13.35
N MET A 136 8.19 9.68 -13.25
CA MET A 136 8.96 8.50 -12.86
C MET A 136 9.52 7.77 -14.08
N ASN A 137 10.74 7.24 -13.97
CA ASN A 137 11.37 6.37 -14.98
C ASN A 137 11.41 4.92 -14.48
N TRP A 138 10.25 4.39 -14.07
CA TRP A 138 10.16 3.01 -13.61
C TRP A 138 10.19 2.06 -14.81
N ARG A 139 10.95 0.97 -14.68
CA ARG A 139 11.15 0.00 -15.76
C ARG A 139 10.89 -1.40 -15.27
N ASP A 140 10.30 -2.20 -16.13
CA ASP A 140 10.18 -3.62 -15.91
C ASP A 140 11.59 -4.25 -15.90
N SER A 141 11.90 -5.02 -14.86
CA SER A 141 13.24 -5.54 -14.65
C SER A 141 13.64 -6.61 -15.67
N SER A 142 12.68 -7.25 -16.33
CA SER A 142 12.94 -8.31 -17.31
C SER A 142 13.11 -7.77 -18.73
N THR A 143 12.32 -6.77 -19.11
CA THR A 143 12.31 -6.21 -20.48
C THR A 143 13.05 -4.88 -20.59
N GLY A 144 13.32 -4.20 -19.47
CA GLY A 144 13.89 -2.86 -19.42
C GLY A 144 12.96 -1.76 -19.95
N GLN A 145 11.73 -2.10 -20.35
CA GLN A 145 10.77 -1.14 -20.89
C GLN A 145 10.11 -0.33 -19.77
N PRO A 146 9.69 0.93 -20.04
CA PRO A 146 8.91 1.71 -19.09
C PRO A 146 7.66 0.94 -18.64
N ILE A 147 7.35 0.99 -17.35
CA ILE A 147 6.11 0.41 -16.82
C ILE A 147 4.94 1.24 -17.35
N ASP A 148 3.84 0.59 -17.76
CA ASP A 148 2.69 1.25 -18.40
C ASP A 148 2.15 2.43 -17.59
N CYS A 149 2.12 2.33 -16.25
CA CYS A 149 1.60 3.39 -15.39
C CYS A 149 2.48 4.64 -15.30
N THR A 150 3.69 4.64 -15.87
CA THR A 150 4.58 5.81 -15.95
C THR A 150 4.77 6.29 -17.40
N ARG A 151 4.18 5.62 -18.39
CA ARG A 151 4.41 5.90 -19.81
C ARG A 151 3.65 7.13 -20.30
N ASP A 152 2.35 7.20 -19.96
CA ASP A 152 1.43 8.22 -20.43
C ASP A 152 0.26 8.40 -19.45
N ALA A 153 -0.52 9.48 -19.60
CA ALA A 153 -1.61 9.80 -18.69
C ALA A 153 -2.69 8.71 -18.67
N ARG A 154 -2.92 7.99 -19.78
CA ARG A 154 -3.91 6.92 -19.88
C ARG A 154 -3.50 5.72 -19.02
N GLY A 155 -2.25 5.27 -19.13
CA GLY A 155 -1.69 4.20 -18.32
C GLY A 155 -1.68 4.56 -16.84
N ALA A 156 -1.26 5.78 -16.50
CA ALA A 156 -1.24 6.27 -15.12
C ALA A 156 -2.65 6.35 -14.49
N ALA A 157 -3.62 6.93 -15.22
CA ALA A 157 -5.00 7.07 -14.74
C ALA A 157 -5.69 5.71 -14.61
N THR A 158 -5.48 4.81 -15.58
CA THR A 158 -6.02 3.45 -15.54
C THR A 158 -5.48 2.69 -14.32
N TYR A 159 -4.18 2.77 -14.07
CA TYR A 159 -3.56 2.16 -12.89
C TYR A 159 -4.13 2.70 -11.59
N TRP A 160 -4.30 4.02 -11.45
CA TRP A 160 -4.89 4.62 -10.26
C TRP A 160 -6.34 4.11 -10.04
N VAL A 161 -7.17 4.12 -11.08
CA VAL A 161 -8.55 3.61 -10.99
C VAL A 161 -8.58 2.14 -10.57
N GLN A 162 -7.73 1.31 -11.19
CA GLN A 162 -7.64 -0.12 -10.86
C GLN A 162 -7.21 -0.35 -9.41
N ALA A 163 -6.18 0.33 -8.95
CA ALA A 163 -5.67 0.20 -7.59
C ALA A 163 -6.73 0.58 -6.55
N VAL A 164 -7.37 1.74 -6.71
CA VAL A 164 -8.39 2.20 -5.77
C VAL A 164 -9.61 1.28 -5.76
N LYS A 165 -10.09 0.88 -6.94
CA LYS A 165 -11.23 -0.05 -7.05
C LYS A 165 -10.91 -1.42 -6.48
N ALA A 166 -9.68 -1.92 -6.63
CA ALA A 166 -9.29 -3.22 -6.08
C ALA A 166 -9.46 -3.28 -4.55
N GLY A 167 -8.96 -2.28 -3.83
CA GLY A 167 -9.11 -2.19 -2.37
C GLY A 167 -10.57 -2.06 -1.93
N ARG A 168 -11.31 -1.13 -2.54
CA ARG A 168 -12.72 -0.88 -2.22
C ARG A 168 -13.61 -2.08 -2.53
N ALA A 169 -13.40 -2.73 -3.67
CA ALA A 169 -14.14 -3.93 -4.04
C ALA A 169 -13.86 -5.09 -3.08
N ALA A 170 -12.61 -5.28 -2.65
CA ALA A 170 -12.26 -6.29 -1.66
C ALA A 170 -13.04 -6.10 -0.35
N ALA A 171 -13.10 -4.86 0.16
CA ALA A 171 -13.85 -4.54 1.37
C ALA A 171 -15.37 -4.69 1.18
N GLN A 172 -15.92 -4.27 0.04
CA GLN A 172 -17.35 -4.38 -0.26
C GLN A 172 -17.83 -5.83 -0.40
N GLN A 173 -17.01 -6.70 -1.00
CA GLN A 173 -17.38 -8.08 -1.32
C GLN A 173 -17.16 -9.05 -0.16
N GLN A 174 -16.36 -8.70 0.84
CA GLN A 174 -15.97 -9.59 1.93
C GLN A 174 -16.19 -8.92 3.30
N PRO A 175 -17.30 -9.21 4.00
CA PRO A 175 -17.62 -8.56 5.27
C PRO A 175 -16.55 -8.70 6.35
N SER A 176 -15.86 -9.85 6.43
CA SER A 176 -14.76 -10.04 7.39
C SER A 176 -13.53 -9.20 7.06
N LEU A 177 -13.26 -8.97 5.78
CA LEU A 177 -12.19 -8.07 5.32
C LEU A 177 -12.55 -6.62 5.59
N ALA A 178 -13.82 -6.24 5.39
CA ALA A 178 -14.30 -4.88 5.66
C ALA A 178 -13.99 -4.42 7.09
N GLN A 179 -14.07 -5.32 8.07
CA GLN A 179 -13.73 -5.03 9.48
C GLN A 179 -12.23 -4.80 9.72
N ARG A 180 -11.39 -5.19 8.76
CA ARG A 180 -9.93 -5.07 8.78
C ARG A 180 -9.43 -4.05 7.76
N TYR A 181 -10.31 -3.26 7.14
CA TYR A 181 -9.94 -2.34 6.08
C TYR A 181 -10.11 -0.87 6.51
N PHE A 182 -9.08 -0.07 6.29
CA PHE A 182 -9.08 1.36 6.63
C PHE A 182 -8.60 2.18 5.44
N GLU A 183 -9.40 3.17 5.03
CA GLU A 183 -9.01 4.14 4.01
C GLU A 183 -8.35 5.36 4.67
N LEU A 184 -7.09 5.61 4.33
CA LEU A 184 -6.38 6.82 4.71
C LEU A 184 -6.28 7.75 3.49
N ARG A 185 -6.92 8.91 3.55
CA ARG A 185 -6.76 9.94 2.53
C ARG A 185 -5.44 10.68 2.73
N TYR A 186 -4.66 10.79 1.67
CA TYR A 186 -3.40 11.52 1.70
C TYR A 186 -3.61 12.99 2.09
N GLU A 187 -4.67 13.61 1.60
CA GLU A 187 -4.98 15.02 1.84
C GLU A 187 -5.29 15.29 3.32
N ASP A 188 -5.93 14.34 4.01
CA ASP A 188 -6.17 14.43 5.46
C ASP A 188 -4.86 14.24 6.23
N LEU A 189 -4.02 13.29 5.79
CA LEU A 189 -2.69 13.10 6.37
C LEU A 189 -1.81 14.35 6.25
N ILE A 190 -1.99 15.17 5.21
CA ILE A 190 -1.27 16.43 5.06
C ILE A 190 -1.93 17.58 5.81
N SER A 191 -3.25 17.71 5.75
CA SER A 191 -3.97 18.90 6.22
C SER A 191 -4.32 18.84 7.70
N ILE A 192 -4.62 17.64 8.21
CA ILE A 192 -5.02 17.37 9.61
C ILE A 192 -4.27 16.13 10.16
N PRO A 193 -2.91 16.14 10.11
CA PRO A 193 -2.08 14.95 10.33
C PRO A 193 -2.35 14.26 11.67
N GLU A 194 -2.48 15.01 12.76
CA GLU A 194 -2.72 14.44 14.08
C GLU A 194 -4.08 13.71 14.14
N THR A 195 -5.15 14.32 13.63
CA THR A 195 -6.49 13.70 13.60
C THR A 195 -6.51 12.44 12.74
N ALA A 196 -5.93 12.51 11.54
CA ALA A 196 -5.85 11.38 10.62
C ALA A 196 -5.06 10.21 11.24
N LEU A 197 -3.90 10.50 11.84
CA LEU A 197 -3.04 9.48 12.44
C LEU A 197 -3.60 8.91 13.73
N ARG A 198 -4.25 9.72 14.59
CA ARG A 198 -4.95 9.20 15.77
C ARG A 198 -6.03 8.19 15.39
N SER A 199 -6.79 8.49 14.34
CA SER A 199 -7.84 7.59 13.82
C SER A 199 -7.23 6.30 13.28
N LEU A 200 -6.11 6.40 12.54
CA LEU A 200 -5.38 5.25 12.06
C LEU A 200 -4.85 4.38 13.21
N PHE A 201 -4.12 4.95 14.18
CA PHE A 201 -3.55 4.16 15.28
C PHE A 201 -4.63 3.53 16.16
N ALA A 202 -5.76 4.21 16.39
CA ALA A 202 -6.92 3.62 17.04
C ALA A 202 -7.46 2.41 16.28
N PHE A 203 -7.58 2.50 14.94
CA PHE A 203 -7.97 1.38 14.09
C PHE A 203 -6.95 0.23 14.13
N LEU A 204 -5.64 0.55 14.18
CA LEU A 204 -4.58 -0.45 14.30
C LEU A 204 -4.56 -1.12 15.68
N GLY A 205 -5.21 -0.54 16.70
CA GLY A 205 -5.13 -1.00 18.08
C GLY A 205 -3.83 -0.60 18.78
N GLU A 206 -3.20 0.49 18.34
CA GLU A 206 -1.93 1.00 18.86
C GLU A 206 -2.15 2.28 19.68
N THR A 207 -1.35 2.48 20.73
CA THR A 207 -1.38 3.71 21.54
C THR A 207 -0.96 4.92 20.72
N TRP A 208 -1.59 6.07 20.94
CA TRP A 208 -1.14 7.30 20.29
C TRP A 208 0.23 7.77 20.81
N GLU A 209 1.16 8.02 19.89
CA GLU A 209 2.51 8.48 20.21
C GLU A 209 2.84 9.76 19.42
N PRO A 210 2.94 10.94 20.05
CA PRO A 210 3.20 12.21 19.35
C PRO A 210 4.47 12.22 18.49
N GLN A 211 5.45 11.37 18.82
CA GLN A 211 6.72 11.28 18.08
C GLN A 211 6.54 10.89 16.62
N VAL A 212 5.44 10.23 16.25
CA VAL A 212 5.15 9.84 14.86
C VAL A 212 5.00 11.05 13.93
N LEU A 213 4.64 12.23 14.46
CA LEU A 213 4.60 13.50 13.72
C LEU A 213 6.01 14.06 13.44
N SER A 214 7.01 13.62 14.22
CA SER A 214 8.42 13.97 14.06
C SER A 214 9.22 12.86 13.37
N TYR A 215 8.56 12.01 12.56
CA TYR A 215 9.21 10.89 11.87
C TYR A 215 10.49 11.31 11.12
N TYR A 216 10.50 12.48 10.48
CA TYR A 216 11.64 12.97 9.69
C TYR A 216 12.93 13.18 10.50
N LYS A 217 12.86 13.20 11.84
CA LYS A 217 14.04 13.33 12.72
C LYS A 217 14.79 12.01 12.95
N GLN A 218 14.18 10.86 12.64
CA GLN A 218 14.82 9.57 12.83
C GLN A 218 15.67 9.19 11.62
N ARG A 219 16.85 8.62 11.87
CA ARG A 219 17.68 8.03 10.81
C ARG A 219 17.07 6.71 10.38
N ARG A 220 16.94 6.51 9.07
CA ARG A 220 16.39 5.30 8.47
C ARG A 220 16.96 5.08 7.07
N ASP A 221 16.86 3.84 6.60
CA ASP A 221 17.17 3.52 5.22
C ASP A 221 15.99 3.91 4.31
N LEU A 222 16.30 4.71 3.29
CA LEU A 222 15.38 5.15 2.24
C LEU A 222 15.88 4.72 0.85
N ALA A 223 16.94 3.90 0.79
CA ALA A 223 17.56 3.49 -0.47
C ALA A 223 16.55 2.80 -1.39
N GLY A 224 16.55 3.21 -2.66
CA GLY A 224 15.66 2.65 -3.68
C GLY A 224 14.21 3.14 -3.61
N GLU A 225 13.84 4.03 -2.68
CA GLU A 225 12.50 4.63 -2.64
C GLU A 225 12.44 5.93 -3.46
N SER A 226 11.52 5.98 -4.43
CA SER A 226 11.26 7.16 -5.27
C SER A 226 10.67 8.37 -4.52
N SER A 227 10.45 8.24 -3.21
CA SER A 227 9.93 9.30 -2.33
C SER A 227 10.93 9.72 -1.25
N ALA A 228 12.19 9.24 -1.29
CA ALA A 228 13.16 9.41 -0.20
C ALA A 228 13.38 10.87 0.21
N ASP A 229 13.56 11.77 -0.77
CA ASP A 229 13.77 13.20 -0.50
C ASP A 229 12.54 13.84 0.15
N GLN A 230 11.34 13.49 -0.30
CA GLN A 230 10.10 14.06 0.22
C GLN A 230 9.84 13.59 1.66
N VAL A 231 10.08 12.31 1.96
CA VAL A 231 9.82 11.75 3.30
C VAL A 231 10.96 11.99 4.30
N SER A 232 12.03 12.67 3.86
CA SER A 232 13.09 13.17 4.75
C SER A 232 12.75 14.54 5.34
N ARG A 233 11.64 15.15 4.92
CA ARG A 233 11.17 16.47 5.37
C ARG A 233 9.91 16.33 6.22
N PRO A 234 9.57 17.34 7.04
CA PRO A 234 8.28 17.42 7.70
C PRO A 234 7.11 17.36 6.70
N ILE A 235 5.95 16.91 7.17
CA ILE A 235 4.68 17.01 6.42
C ILE A 235 4.49 18.44 5.95
N ASN A 236 4.23 18.59 4.66
CA ASN A 236 4.00 19.87 4.00
C ASN A 236 3.02 19.70 2.84
N SER A 237 2.48 20.82 2.38
CA SER A 237 1.44 20.86 1.33
C SER A 237 2.00 21.02 -0.09
N GLU A 238 3.32 20.96 -0.30
CA GLU A 238 3.94 21.21 -1.63
C GLU A 238 3.46 20.23 -2.70
N ALA A 239 3.06 19.02 -2.29
CA ALA A 239 2.58 18.00 -3.18
C ALA A 239 1.07 18.08 -3.47
N LEU A 240 0.30 18.93 -2.76
CA LEU A 240 -1.14 19.02 -2.96
C LEU A 240 -1.48 19.84 -4.21
N ALA A 241 -2.37 19.28 -5.04
CA ALA A 241 -2.92 19.92 -6.23
C ALA A 241 -1.88 20.40 -7.26
N ARG A 242 -0.71 19.75 -7.30
CA ARG A 242 0.34 19.97 -8.32
C ARG A 242 -0.17 19.71 -9.73
N TRP A 243 -1.15 18.83 -9.89
CA TRP A 243 -1.77 18.56 -11.18
C TRP A 243 -2.30 19.83 -11.89
N ARG A 244 -2.63 20.89 -11.14
CA ARG A 244 -3.10 22.16 -11.73
C ARG A 244 -2.03 22.83 -12.58
N THR A 245 -0.78 22.78 -12.14
CA THR A 245 0.37 23.42 -12.80
C THR A 245 1.16 22.46 -13.67
N ASP A 246 1.29 21.21 -13.24
CA ASP A 246 2.27 20.27 -13.79
C ASP A 246 1.66 19.35 -14.87
N LEU A 247 0.34 19.16 -14.86
CA LEU A 247 -0.35 18.31 -15.83
C LEU A 247 -0.78 19.15 -17.04
N LYS A 248 -0.45 18.69 -18.26
CA LYS A 248 -0.84 19.35 -19.51
C LYS A 248 -2.35 19.21 -19.74
N GLU A 249 -2.97 20.16 -20.43
CA GLU A 249 -4.41 20.11 -20.73
C GLU A 249 -4.84 18.81 -21.44
N ALA A 250 -4.08 18.35 -22.43
CA ALA A 250 -4.36 17.08 -23.12
C ALA A 250 -4.32 15.87 -22.16
N ASP A 251 -3.42 15.88 -21.17
CA ASP A 251 -3.36 14.83 -20.16
C ASP A 251 -4.54 14.94 -19.17
N LYS A 252 -4.97 16.17 -18.82
CA LYS A 252 -6.16 16.40 -17.97
C LYS A 252 -7.42 15.81 -18.61
N ASP A 253 -7.60 15.98 -19.92
CA ASP A 253 -8.75 15.39 -20.65
C ASP A 253 -8.76 13.86 -20.55
N VAL A 254 -7.60 13.22 -20.69
CA VAL A 254 -7.46 11.75 -20.54
C VAL A 254 -7.75 11.31 -19.10
N VAL A 255 -7.24 12.03 -18.10
CA VAL A 255 -7.53 11.73 -16.68
C VAL A 255 -9.02 11.91 -16.40
N LYS A 256 -9.66 12.93 -16.97
CA LYS A 256 -11.10 13.18 -16.84
C LYS A 256 -11.94 12.04 -17.41
N GLU A 257 -11.60 11.58 -18.61
CA GLU A 257 -12.25 10.43 -19.25
C GLU A 257 -12.19 9.16 -18.38
N ILE A 258 -11.01 8.84 -17.84
CA ILE A 258 -10.74 7.54 -17.18
C ILE A 258 -11.04 7.57 -15.68
N ALA A 259 -10.52 8.58 -14.98
CA ALA A 259 -10.55 8.70 -13.53
C ALA A 259 -11.67 9.62 -13.03
N GLY A 260 -12.23 10.48 -13.89
CA GLY A 260 -13.29 11.44 -13.54
C GLY A 260 -14.44 10.86 -12.73
N PRO A 261 -15.05 9.73 -13.14
CA PRO A 261 -16.15 9.11 -12.37
C PRO A 261 -15.74 8.70 -10.95
N LEU A 262 -14.55 8.12 -10.79
CA LEU A 262 -14.05 7.69 -9.49
C LEU A 262 -13.59 8.87 -8.63
N LEU A 263 -13.02 9.93 -9.24
CA LEU A 263 -12.72 11.17 -8.54
C LEU A 263 -13.99 11.80 -7.95
N GLN A 264 -15.09 11.76 -8.69
CA GLN A 264 -16.39 12.24 -8.21
C GLN A 264 -16.94 11.36 -7.08
N GLU A 265 -16.90 10.02 -7.24
CA GLU A 265 -17.30 9.07 -6.19
C GLU A 265 -16.54 9.31 -4.87
N LEU A 266 -15.24 9.59 -4.96
CA LEU A 266 -14.37 9.83 -3.81
C LEU A 266 -14.42 11.27 -3.28
N GLY A 267 -15.25 12.14 -3.87
CA GLY A 267 -15.42 13.53 -3.44
C GLY A 267 -14.25 14.47 -3.77
N TYR A 268 -13.34 14.09 -4.68
CA TYR A 268 -12.25 14.98 -5.13
C TYR A 268 -12.72 16.08 -6.10
N VAL A 269 -13.88 15.88 -6.73
CA VAL A 269 -14.50 16.83 -7.67
C VAL A 269 -16.02 16.82 -7.51
N SER A 270 -16.64 17.99 -7.65
CA SER A 270 -18.10 18.14 -7.65
C SER A 270 -18.71 17.94 -9.04
N ASP A 271 -17.96 18.26 -10.09
CA ASP A 271 -18.32 18.06 -11.49
C ASP A 271 -17.06 17.73 -12.33
N GLN A 272 -17.19 17.62 -13.65
CA GLN A 272 -16.06 17.38 -14.56
C GLN A 272 -15.43 18.69 -15.09
N ASN A 273 -15.74 19.85 -14.49
CA ASN A 273 -15.24 21.18 -14.90
C ASN A 273 -13.98 21.56 -14.12
N TRP A 274 -12.91 20.79 -14.31
CA TRP A 274 -11.60 21.01 -13.71
C TRP A 274 -10.48 20.75 -14.71
#